data_AF-A0A961KB59-F1
#
_entry.id   AF-A0A961KB59-F1
#
_cell.length_a   1.000
_cell.length_b   1.000
_cell.length_c   1.000
_cell.angle_alpha   90.00
_cell.angle_beta   90.00
_cell.angle_gamma   90.00
#
_symmetry.space_group_name_H-M   'P 1'
#
loop_
_entity.id
_entity.type
_entity.pdbx_description
1 polymer ?
#
loop_
_entity_poly.entity_id
_entity_poly.type
_entity_poly.pdbx_seq_one_letter_code
_entity_poly.pdbx_strand_id
1 'polypeptide(L)'
;LEEAIDATDVLGTTGTLRMNGEAPFVTDEGNHIIDLHLQRIGDARKLSLMLNQIPGVVENGLFIDICDRVVIGHQDGKVEVIDINEGTQEESRIDFADDDNIFLDL
;
A
#
# COMPACT_ATOMS: atom_id res chain seq x y z
N LEU A 1 -13.20 -12.21 -12.04
CA LEU A 1 -12.05 -11.70 -11.25
C LEU A 1 -11.39 -12.83 -10.48
N GLU A 2 -12.13 -13.54 -9.61
CA GLU A 2 -11.59 -14.68 -8.85
C GLU A 2 -10.92 -15.74 -9.73
N GLU A 3 -11.59 -16.19 -10.79
CA GLU A 3 -11.02 -17.15 -11.76
C GLU A 3 -9.72 -16.67 -12.43
N ALA A 4 -9.59 -15.35 -12.66
CA ALA A 4 -8.37 -14.78 -13.24
C ALA A 4 -7.20 -14.75 -12.25
N ILE A 5 -7.51 -14.65 -10.95
CA ILE A 5 -6.53 -14.63 -9.86
C ILE A 5 -6.04 -16.05 -9.54
N ASP A 6 -6.88 -17.07 -9.70
CA ASP A 6 -6.50 -18.49 -9.48
C ASP A 6 -5.31 -18.92 -10.36
N ALA A 7 -5.12 -18.28 -11.52
CA ALA A 7 -4.00 -18.51 -12.43
C ALA A 7 -2.69 -17.82 -12.01
N THR A 8 -2.66 -17.11 -10.87
CA THR A 8 -1.51 -16.35 -10.38
C THR A 8 -0.87 -16.98 -9.15
N ASP A 9 0.42 -16.69 -8.90
CA ASP A 9 1.14 -17.18 -7.73
C ASP A 9 0.77 -16.33 -6.49
N VAL A 10 -0.41 -16.61 -5.94
CA VAL A 10 -0.94 -16.00 -4.72
C VAL A 10 -1.41 -17.08 -3.75
N LEU A 11 -1.40 -16.78 -2.45
CA LEU A 11 -1.79 -17.75 -1.41
C LEU A 11 -3.28 -17.70 -1.06
N GLY A 12 -3.94 -16.58 -1.33
CA GLY A 12 -5.38 -16.37 -1.12
C GLY A 12 -6.02 -15.69 -2.33
N THR A 13 -7.33 -15.86 -2.47
CA THR A 13 -8.09 -15.37 -3.65
C THR A 13 -9.41 -14.67 -3.28
N THR A 14 -9.67 -14.49 -1.98
CA THR A 14 -10.89 -13.86 -1.50
C THR A 14 -10.93 -12.37 -1.85
N GLY A 15 -11.94 -11.96 -2.60
CA GLY A 15 -12.25 -10.57 -2.88
C GLY A 15 -13.42 -10.06 -2.04
N THR A 16 -13.32 -8.87 -1.47
CA THR A 16 -14.41 -8.19 -0.77
C THR A 16 -14.62 -6.79 -1.31
N LEU A 17 -15.87 -6.38 -1.54
CA LEU A 17 -16.18 -4.99 -1.87
C LEU A 17 -15.87 -4.11 -0.65
N ARG A 18 -15.11 -3.04 -0.84
CA ARG A 18 -14.81 -2.09 0.22
C ARG A 18 -16.08 -1.34 0.62
N MET A 19 -16.37 -1.31 1.91
CA MET A 19 -17.56 -0.66 2.47
C MET A 19 -17.18 0.59 3.29
N ASN A 20 -18.08 1.57 3.30
CA ASN A 20 -18.07 2.73 4.19
C ASN A 20 -19.39 2.74 4.99
N GLY A 21 -19.37 2.08 6.15
CA GLY A 21 -20.59 1.76 6.89
C GLY A 21 -21.44 0.74 6.14
N GLU A 22 -22.69 1.08 5.84
CA GLU A 22 -23.64 0.20 5.14
C GLU A 22 -23.59 0.34 3.61
N ALA A 23 -22.85 1.31 3.08
CA ALA A 23 -22.77 1.58 1.64
C ALA A 23 -21.39 1.20 1.07
N PRO A 24 -21.29 0.81 -0.22
CA PRO A 24 -20.00 0.65 -0.88
C PRO A 24 -19.18 1.93 -0.86
N PHE A 25 -17.88 1.81 -0.64
CA PHE A 25 -16.95 2.91 -0.81
C PHE A 25 -16.88 3.30 -2.28
N VAL A 26 -16.82 4.61 -2.54
CA VAL A 26 -16.68 5.20 -3.86
C VAL A 26 -15.47 6.13 -3.80
N THR A 27 -14.52 5.94 -4.72
CA THR A 27 -13.34 6.81 -4.84
C THR A 27 -13.73 8.20 -5.36
N ASP A 28 -12.80 9.15 -5.26
CA ASP A 28 -13.00 10.50 -5.81
C ASP A 28 -13.29 10.47 -7.33
N GLU A 29 -12.72 9.48 -8.04
CA GLU A 29 -12.96 9.24 -9.48
C GLU A 29 -14.23 8.39 -9.77
N GLY A 30 -15.07 8.14 -8.75
CA GLY A 30 -16.36 7.47 -8.92
C GLY A 30 -16.30 5.95 -9.06
N ASN A 31 -15.18 5.30 -8.72
CA ASN A 31 -15.00 3.86 -8.85
C ASN A 31 -15.20 3.13 -7.52
N HIS A 32 -15.54 1.84 -7.58
CA HIS A 32 -15.54 0.95 -6.43
C HIS A 32 -14.17 0.28 -6.23
N ILE A 33 -13.87 -0.10 -4.98
CA ILE A 33 -12.65 -0.84 -4.64
C ILE A 33 -13.03 -2.28 -4.25
N ILE A 34 -12.34 -3.25 -4.85
CA ILE A 34 -12.35 -4.65 -4.42
C ILE A 34 -11.04 -4.91 -3.69
N ASP A 35 -11.14 -5.22 -2.40
CA ASP A 35 -10.03 -5.63 -1.56
C ASP A 35 -9.74 -7.12 -1.77
N LEU A 36 -8.58 -7.43 -2.34
CA LEU A 36 -8.12 -8.80 -2.57
C LEU A 36 -7.22 -9.27 -1.42
N HIS A 37 -7.69 -10.24 -0.65
CA HIS A 37 -6.98 -10.80 0.51
C HIS A 37 -6.03 -11.92 0.06
N LEU A 38 -4.96 -11.54 -0.64
CA LEU A 38 -4.06 -12.47 -1.34
C LEU A 38 -3.07 -13.22 -0.43
N GLN A 39 -2.89 -12.76 0.81
CA GLN A 39 -1.94 -13.26 1.83
C GLN A 39 -0.45 -13.16 1.43
N ARG A 40 -0.06 -13.71 0.27
CA ARG A 40 1.27 -13.61 -0.34
C ARG A 40 1.08 -13.34 -1.83
N ILE A 41 1.95 -12.49 -2.38
CA ILE A 41 2.09 -12.27 -3.81
C ILE A 41 3.48 -12.77 -4.23
N GLY A 42 3.54 -13.77 -5.10
CA GLY A 42 4.81 -14.34 -5.57
C GLY A 42 5.48 -13.52 -6.66
N ASP A 43 4.69 -13.01 -7.61
CA ASP A 43 5.14 -12.12 -8.68
C ASP A 43 4.19 -10.93 -8.82
N ALA A 44 4.54 -9.82 -8.16
CA ALA A 44 3.72 -8.61 -8.16
C ALA A 44 3.62 -7.99 -9.55
N ARG A 45 4.68 -8.05 -10.37
CA ARG A 45 4.69 -7.45 -11.70
C ARG A 45 3.74 -8.17 -12.64
N LYS A 46 3.82 -9.50 -12.65
CA LYS A 46 2.91 -10.33 -13.44
C LYS A 46 1.46 -10.16 -12.98
N LEU A 47 1.23 -10.10 -11.66
CA LEU A 47 -0.10 -9.86 -11.12
C LEU A 47 -0.67 -8.51 -11.57
N SER A 48 0.10 -7.42 -11.43
CA SER A 48 -0.32 -6.08 -11.86
C SER A 48 -0.67 -6.03 -13.36
N LEU A 49 0.20 -6.59 -14.21
CA LEU A 49 -0.05 -6.67 -15.65
C LEU A 49 -1.30 -7.50 -16.00
N MET A 50 -1.57 -8.57 -15.26
CA MET A 50 -2.75 -9.40 -15.45
C MET A 50 -4.01 -8.65 -15.04
N LEU A 51 -4.03 -8.03 -13.85
CA LEU A 51 -5.17 -7.26 -13.35
C LEU A 51 -5.56 -6.15 -14.32
N ASN A 52 -4.58 -5.44 -14.88
CA ASN A 52 -4.82 -4.35 -15.83
C ASN A 52 -5.39 -4.82 -17.18
N GLN A 53 -5.37 -6.13 -17.47
CA GLN A 53 -6.01 -6.70 -18.67
C GLN A 53 -7.48 -7.10 -18.43
N ILE A 54 -7.96 -7.07 -17.19
CA ILE A 54 -9.34 -7.43 -16.86
C ILE A 54 -10.28 -6.26 -17.17
N PRO A 55 -11.26 -6.41 -18.07
CA PRO A 55 -12.25 -5.37 -18.33
C PRO A 55 -13.01 -4.98 -17.05
N GLY A 56 -13.07 -3.68 -16.77
CA GLY A 56 -13.68 -3.13 -15.55
C GLY A 56 -12.71 -2.93 -14.39
N VAL A 57 -11.48 -3.43 -14.47
CA VAL A 57 -10.39 -2.97 -13.59
C VAL A 57 -9.86 -1.66 -14.15
N VAL A 58 -9.92 -0.62 -13.32
CA VAL A 58 -9.40 0.71 -13.68
C VAL A 58 -7.91 0.79 -13.35
N GLU A 59 -7.55 0.42 -12.13
CA GLU A 59 -6.17 0.41 -11.64
C GLU A 59 -6.03 -0.58 -10.46
N ASN A 60 -4.80 -0.81 -10.03
CA ASN A 60 -4.51 -1.63 -8.85
C ASN A 60 -3.49 -0.98 -7.90
N GLY A 61 -3.42 -1.48 -6.66
CA GLY A 61 -2.58 -0.90 -5.61
C GLY A 61 -1.12 -1.37 -5.60
N LEU A 62 -0.61 -2.00 -6.66
CA LEU A 62 0.76 -2.51 -6.72
C LEU A 62 1.70 -1.46 -7.31
N PHE A 63 2.44 -0.80 -6.42
CA PHE A 63 3.40 0.26 -6.75
C PHE A 63 4.81 -0.33 -6.96
N ILE A 64 5.07 -0.83 -8.16
CA ILE A 64 6.30 -1.59 -8.49
C ILE A 64 7.29 -0.67 -9.21
N ASP A 65 8.54 -0.65 -8.76
CA ASP A 65 9.65 0.16 -9.29
C ASP A 65 9.40 1.68 -9.35
N ILE A 66 8.57 2.22 -8.45
CA ILE A 66 8.29 3.66 -8.43
C ILE A 66 8.80 4.39 -7.20
N CYS A 67 9.18 3.67 -6.14
CA CYS A 67 9.60 4.28 -4.90
C CYS A 67 11.12 4.50 -4.95
N ASP A 68 11.54 5.76 -4.81
CA ASP A 68 12.95 6.13 -4.75
C ASP A 68 13.49 6.09 -3.32
N ARG A 69 12.67 6.46 -2.34
CA ARG A 69 13.08 6.59 -0.93
C ARG A 69 11.97 6.18 0.03
N VAL A 70 12.31 5.40 1.05
CA VAL A 70 11.41 4.96 2.12
C VAL A 70 11.86 5.58 3.44
N VAL A 71 10.93 6.22 4.16
CA VAL A 71 11.17 6.75 5.51
C VAL A 71 10.32 5.96 6.50
N ILE A 72 10.96 5.30 7.48
CA ILE A 72 10.32 4.44 8.47
C ILE A 72 10.48 5.09 9.84
N GLY A 73 9.37 5.52 10.43
CA GLY A 73 9.32 6.01 11.81
C GLY A 73 9.00 4.88 12.78
N HIS A 74 9.76 4.80 13.86
CA HIS A 74 9.55 3.85 14.96
C HIS A 74 9.01 4.56 16.20
N GLN A 75 8.33 3.80 17.07
CA GLN A 75 7.72 4.34 18.29
C GLN A 75 8.73 4.87 19.31
N ASP A 76 9.99 4.45 19.23
CA ASP A 76 11.08 4.86 20.12
C ASP A 76 11.82 6.13 19.64
N GLY A 77 11.29 6.81 18.61
CA GLY A 77 11.90 8.00 18.02
C GLY A 77 12.99 7.69 16.99
N LYS A 78 13.27 6.42 16.71
CA LYS A 78 14.17 6.03 15.61
C LYS A 78 13.51 6.31 14.26
N VAL A 79 14.29 6.80 13.31
CA VAL A 79 13.91 7.01 11.92
C VAL A 79 14.92 6.35 11.01
N GLU A 80 14.46 5.46 10.13
CA GLU A 80 15.26 4.87 9.05
C GLU A 80 14.90 5.54 7.72
N VAL A 81 15.90 5.91 6.94
CA VAL A 81 15.75 6.41 5.58
C VAL A 81 16.49 5.47 4.65
N ILE A 82 15.78 4.84 3.73
CA ILE A 82 16.34 3.94 2.72
C ILE A 82 16.24 4.64 1.37
N ASP A 83 17.36 4.93 0.73
CA ASP A 83 17.40 5.42 -0.65
C ASP A 83 17.71 4.26 -1.60
N ILE A 84 16.74 3.95 -2.46
CA ILE A 84 16.80 2.80 -3.37
C ILE A 84 17.74 3.11 -4.56
N ASN A 85 17.83 4.37 -4.98
CA ASN A 85 18.66 4.78 -6.11
C ASN A 85 20.15 4.84 -5.73
N GLU A 86 20.43 5.37 -4.54
CA GLU A 86 21.80 5.44 -4.02
C GLU A 86 22.25 4.15 -3.32
N GLY A 87 21.30 3.26 -2.98
CA GLY A 87 21.57 2.04 -2.22
C GLY A 87 22.03 2.32 -0.79
N THR A 88 21.62 3.46 -0.24
CA THR A 88 22.02 3.93 1.09
C THR A 88 20.92 3.68 2.12
N GLN A 89 21.33 3.46 3.36
CA GLN A 89 20.43 3.38 4.51
C GLN A 89 21.00 4.25 5.62
N GLU A 90 20.22 5.22 6.06
CA GLU A 90 20.57 6.14 7.15
C GLU A 90 19.62 5.89 8.31
N GLU A 91 20.19 5.83 9.52
CA GLU A 91 19.42 5.77 10.75
C GLU A 91 19.68 7.05 11.55
N SER A 92 18.60 7.67 12.03
CA SER A 92 18.64 8.82 12.92
C SER A 92 17.70 8.61 14.09
N ARG A 93 17.86 9.40 15.15
CA ARG A 93 16.97 9.41 16.31
C ARG A 93 16.49 10.82 16.55
N ILE A 94 15.18 10.99 16.66
CA ILE A 94 14.55 12.24 17.05
C ILE A 94 14.21 12.11 18.53
N ASP A 95 14.91 12.88 19.35
CA ASP A 95 14.55 13.05 20.75
C ASP A 95 13.41 14.07 20.81
N PHE A 96 12.19 13.58 21.04
CA PHE A 96 11.08 14.46 21.38
C PHE A 96 11.33 15.01 22.78
N ALA A 97 11.43 16.33 22.92
CA ALA A 97 11.45 16.94 24.23
C ALA A 97 10.08 16.71 24.89
N ASP A 98 10.07 16.05 26.05
CA ASP A 98 8.91 15.94 26.92
C ASP A 98 8.59 17.35 27.46
N ASP A 99 7.75 18.13 26.77
CA ASP A 99 6.71 18.99 27.40
C ASP A 99 6.07 20.08 26.51
N ASP A 100 6.54 20.35 25.29
CA ASP A 100 5.88 21.36 24.46
C ASP A 100 4.83 20.71 23.54
N ASN A 101 3.59 20.74 24.00
CA ASN A 101 2.42 20.40 23.18
C ASN A 101 2.34 21.37 21.99
N ILE A 102 2.92 20.96 20.85
CA ILE A 102 3.05 21.74 19.60
C ILE A 102 1.70 22.14 18.96
N PHE A 103 0.58 21.68 19.52
CA PHE A 103 -0.78 22.02 19.09
C PHE A 103 -1.48 23.02 20.01
N LEU A 104 -0.78 23.65 20.97
CA LEU A 104 -1.36 24.67 21.85
C LEU A 104 -1.84 25.93 21.11
N ASP A 105 -1.33 26.19 19.90
CA ASP A 105 -1.64 27.38 19.11
C ASP A 105 -2.59 27.11 17.91
N LEU A 106 -3.33 25.99 17.90
CA LEU A 106 -4.36 25.71 16.86
C LEU A 106 -5.79 25.78 17.40
#